data_AF-A0A0F8X035-F1
#
_entry.id   AF-A0A0F8X035-F1
#
_cell.length_a   1.000
_cell.length_b   1.000
_cell.length_c   1.000
_cell.angle_alpha   90.00
_cell.angle_beta   90.00
_cell.angle_gamma   90.00
#
_symmetry.space_group_name_H-M   'P 1'
#
loop_
_entity.id
_entity.type
_entity.pdbx_description
1 polymer ?
#
loop_
_entity_poly.entity_id
_entity_poly.type
_entity_poly.pdbx_seq_one_letter_code
_entity_poly.pdbx_strand_id
1 'polypeptide(L)'
;MDPFSAEGELINIHNAFLQGQYQEVIDFDTSSFSPENHLPARILQLRARIALGHTDEVLADVDGEEDTPDLAAVNTLARHVAGDDEAALQGAQDLAENYPDNAVVQILVGTVFQAQGRSEEALALLAKHQGSLE
;
A
#
# COMPACT_ATOMS: atom_id res chain seq x y z
N MET A 1 5.18 -23.91 7.73
CA MET A 1 4.63 -22.61 8.15
C MET A 1 4.03 -22.82 9.52
N ASP A 2 4.57 -22.15 10.53
CA ASP A 2 3.95 -22.11 11.85
C ASP A 2 2.68 -21.23 11.72
N PRO A 3 1.47 -21.75 11.98
CA PRO A 3 0.25 -20.96 11.88
C PRO A 3 0.18 -19.82 12.91
N PHE A 4 1.16 -19.72 13.82
CA PHE A 4 1.28 -18.68 14.84
C PHE A 4 2.43 -17.70 14.60
N SER A 5 3.13 -17.76 13.45
CA SER A 5 4.05 -16.67 13.09
C SER A 5 3.23 -15.44 12.68
N ALA A 6 3.74 -14.23 12.97
CA ALA A 6 3.10 -12.99 12.54
C ALA A 6 2.79 -12.99 11.03
N GLU A 7 3.68 -13.54 10.21
CA GLU A 7 3.43 -13.71 8.76
C GLU A 7 2.25 -14.63 8.44
N GLY A 8 1.96 -15.63 9.28
CA GLY A 8 0.86 -16.58 9.10
C GLY A 8 -0.52 -15.94 9.15
N GLU A 9 -0.69 -14.90 9.98
CA GLU A 9 -1.96 -14.18 10.15
C GLU A 9 -2.38 -13.46 8.86
N LEU A 10 -1.40 -12.93 8.11
CA LEU A 10 -1.65 -12.14 6.91
C LEU A 10 -1.87 -12.98 5.63
N ILE A 11 -1.54 -14.28 5.64
CA ILE A 11 -1.56 -15.13 4.42
C ILE A 11 -2.90 -15.08 3.70
N ASN A 12 -4.01 -15.19 4.44
CA ASN A 12 -5.33 -15.28 3.83
C ASN A 12 -5.76 -13.94 3.21
N ILE A 13 -5.55 -12.83 3.91
CA ILE A 13 -5.90 -11.50 3.41
C ILE A 13 -5.02 -11.09 2.22
N HIS A 14 -3.72 -11.45 2.21
CA HIS A 14 -2.86 -11.27 1.04
C HIS A 14 -3.31 -12.10 -0.16
N ASN A 15 -3.63 -13.38 0.06
CA ASN A 15 -4.11 -14.25 -1.02
C ASN A 15 -5.39 -13.71 -1.65
N ALA A 16 -6.34 -13.25 -0.84
CA ALA A 16 -7.56 -12.63 -1.33
C ALA A 16 -7.26 -11.38 -2.17
N PHE A 17 -6.34 -10.52 -1.71
CA PHE A 17 -5.92 -9.33 -2.44
C PHE A 17 -5.30 -9.67 -3.80
N LEU A 18 -4.35 -10.61 -3.84
CA LEU A 18 -3.67 -11.04 -5.07
C LEU A 18 -4.62 -11.73 -6.07
N GLN A 19 -5.68 -12.38 -5.58
CA GLN A 19 -6.72 -13.00 -6.41
C GLN A 19 -7.77 -11.98 -6.91
N GLY A 20 -7.66 -10.71 -6.52
CA GLY A 20 -8.62 -9.67 -6.86
C GLY A 20 -9.94 -9.77 -6.10
N GLN A 21 -9.98 -10.52 -5.00
CA GLN A 21 -11.15 -10.64 -4.12
C GLN A 21 -11.22 -9.43 -3.17
N TYR A 22 -11.24 -8.22 -3.74
CA TYR A 22 -11.08 -6.98 -2.97
C TYR A 22 -12.18 -6.77 -1.91
N GLN A 23 -13.41 -7.19 -2.20
CA GLN A 23 -14.49 -7.11 -1.20
C GLN A 23 -14.20 -8.03 0.01
N GLU A 24 -13.66 -9.22 -0.22
CA GLU A 24 -13.27 -10.15 0.85
C GLU A 24 -12.11 -9.59 1.70
N VAL A 25 -11.17 -8.89 1.07
CA VAL A 25 -10.10 -8.17 1.79
C VAL A 25 -10.68 -7.10 2.71
N ILE A 26 -11.62 -6.30 2.20
CA ILE A 26 -12.30 -5.24 2.97
C ILE A 26 -13.06 -5.81 4.16
N ASP A 27 -13.77 -6.92 3.95
CA ASP A 27 -14.61 -7.56 4.96
C ASP A 27 -13.82 -8.48 5.91
N PHE A 28 -12.51 -8.65 5.69
CA PHE A 28 -11.66 -9.54 6.48
C PHE A 28 -11.57 -9.07 7.94
N ASP A 29 -11.88 -9.95 8.90
CA ASP A 29 -11.76 -9.66 10.32
C ASP A 29 -10.30 -9.74 10.76
N THR A 30 -9.74 -8.59 11.13
CA THR A 30 -8.35 -8.42 11.56
C THR A 30 -8.25 -8.15 13.07
N SER A 31 -9.36 -8.19 13.81
CA SER A 31 -9.42 -7.83 15.23
C SER A 31 -8.61 -8.76 16.14
N SER A 32 -8.34 -9.99 15.68
CA SER A 32 -7.54 -10.97 16.41
C SER A 32 -6.07 -10.98 16.01
N PHE A 33 -5.64 -10.11 15.09
CA PHE A 33 -4.25 -10.08 14.64
C PHE A 33 -3.33 -9.54 15.75
N SER A 34 -2.07 -9.95 15.67
CA SER A 34 -1.00 -9.39 16.48
C SER A 34 -0.82 -7.90 16.13
N PRO A 35 -0.47 -7.03 17.10
CA PRO A 35 -0.39 -5.58 16.87
C PRO A 35 0.50 -5.17 15.68
N GLU A 36 1.59 -5.90 15.43
CA GLU A 36 2.49 -5.69 14.28
C GLU A 36 1.81 -5.89 12.92
N ASN A 37 0.71 -6.64 12.85
CA ASN A 37 -0.02 -6.94 11.62
C ASN A 37 -1.23 -6.03 11.38
N HIS A 38 -1.61 -5.19 12.33
CA HIS A 38 -2.74 -4.27 12.15
C HIS A 38 -2.51 -3.29 10.99
N LEU A 39 -1.32 -2.69 10.92
CA LEU A 39 -1.00 -1.73 9.85
C LEU A 39 -0.90 -2.43 8.48
N PRO A 40 -0.14 -3.54 8.31
CA PRO A 40 -0.16 -4.31 7.06
C PRO A 40 -1.56 -4.72 6.59
N ALA A 41 -2.41 -5.18 7.50
CA ALA A 41 -3.78 -5.56 7.15
C ALA A 41 -4.63 -4.35 6.72
N ARG A 42 -4.52 -3.21 7.43
CA ARG A 42 -5.18 -1.96 7.05
C ARG A 42 -4.75 -1.50 5.64
N ILE A 43 -3.46 -1.60 5.31
CA ILE A 43 -2.94 -1.20 3.99
C ILE A 43 -3.56 -2.05 2.88
N LEU A 44 -3.69 -3.37 3.07
CA LEU A 44 -4.39 -4.24 2.11
C LEU A 44 -5.85 -3.82 1.93
N GLN A 45 -6.55 -3.52 3.02
CA GLN A 45 -7.94 -3.06 2.99
C GLN A 45 -8.09 -1.73 2.24
N LEU A 46 -7.20 -0.77 2.48
CA LEU A 46 -7.22 0.52 1.78
C LEU A 46 -6.93 0.36 0.29
N ARG A 47 -5.93 -0.47 -0.08
CA ARG A 47 -5.64 -0.76 -1.49
C ARG A 47 -6.78 -1.48 -2.19
N ALA A 48 -7.48 -2.39 -1.49
CA ALA A 48 -8.67 -3.05 -2.02
C ALA A 48 -9.81 -2.06 -2.27
N ARG A 49 -10.01 -1.08 -1.37
CA ARG A 49 -10.96 0.03 -1.59
C ARG A 49 -10.60 0.87 -2.80
N ILE A 50 -9.32 1.24 -2.97
CA ILE A 50 -8.84 1.94 -4.18
C ILE A 50 -9.17 1.12 -5.44
N ALA A 51 -8.88 -0.18 -5.43
CA ALA A 51 -9.12 -1.07 -6.58
C ALA A 51 -10.61 -1.20 -6.95
N LEU A 52 -11.52 -1.06 -5.98
CA LEU A 52 -12.97 -1.04 -6.21
C LEU A 52 -13.52 0.36 -6.55
N GLY A 53 -12.66 1.39 -6.60
CA GLY A 53 -13.04 2.76 -6.92
C GLY A 53 -13.56 3.59 -5.74
N HIS A 54 -13.40 3.11 -4.50
CA HIS A 54 -13.74 3.85 -3.28
C HIS A 54 -12.60 4.81 -2.88
N THR A 55 -12.00 5.48 -3.85
CA THR A 55 -10.79 6.30 -3.66
C THR A 55 -11.01 7.50 -2.74
N ASP A 56 -12.16 8.17 -2.86
CA ASP A 56 -12.50 9.33 -2.02
C ASP A 56 -12.60 8.96 -0.54
N GLU A 57 -13.15 7.78 -0.24
CA GLU A 57 -13.23 7.26 1.13
C GLU A 57 -11.84 6.96 1.70
N VAL A 58 -10.94 6.42 0.87
CA VAL A 58 -9.55 6.15 1.26
C VAL A 58 -8.80 7.45 1.54
N LEU A 59 -8.95 8.47 0.68
CA LEU A 59 -8.34 9.78 0.89
C LEU A 59 -8.80 10.40 2.20
N ALA A 60 -10.09 10.27 2.56
CA ALA A 60 -10.62 10.76 3.82
C ALA A 60 -10.17 9.91 5.04
N ASP A 61 -10.02 8.60 4.89
CA ASP A 61 -9.57 7.67 5.96
C ASP A 61 -8.13 7.97 6.39
N VAL A 62 -7.24 8.28 5.44
CA VAL A 62 -5.81 8.51 5.72
C VAL A 62 -5.43 9.99 5.90
N ASP A 63 -6.40 10.90 5.84
CA ASP A 63 -6.16 12.35 6.00
C ASP A 63 -5.60 12.66 7.40
N GLY A 64 -4.45 13.31 7.46
CA GLY A 64 -3.77 13.64 8.72
C GLY A 64 -2.94 12.49 9.31
N GLU A 65 -2.81 11.36 8.62
CA GLU A 65 -1.94 10.23 9.00
C GLU A 65 -0.67 10.12 8.14
N GLU A 66 -0.32 11.17 7.39
CA GLU A 66 0.81 11.18 6.45
C GLU A 66 2.18 11.09 7.12
N ASP A 67 2.26 11.27 8.45
CA ASP A 67 3.49 11.00 9.22
C ASP A 67 3.86 9.51 9.24
N THR A 68 2.93 8.61 8.86
CA THR A 68 3.20 7.18 8.66
C THR A 68 3.53 6.93 7.17
N PRO A 69 4.78 6.58 6.81
CA PRO A 69 5.19 6.45 5.41
C PRO A 69 4.32 5.51 4.58
N ASP A 70 3.87 4.41 5.18
CA ASP A 70 2.99 3.44 4.56
C ASP A 70 1.62 4.05 4.17
N LEU A 71 1.04 4.86 5.04
CA LEU A 71 -0.24 5.54 4.80
C LEU A 71 -0.08 6.72 3.85
N ALA A 72 1.04 7.43 3.91
CA ALA A 72 1.40 8.44 2.91
C ALA A 72 1.55 7.83 1.50
N ALA A 73 2.09 6.61 1.40
CA ALA A 73 2.18 5.88 0.14
C ALA A 73 0.79 5.44 -0.39
N VAL A 74 -0.12 5.05 0.51
CA VAL A 74 -1.53 4.79 0.16
C VAL A 74 -2.21 6.08 -0.33
N ASN A 75 -2.06 7.19 0.38
CA ASN A 75 -2.58 8.50 -0.04
C ASN A 75 -2.05 8.89 -1.43
N THR A 76 -0.76 8.70 -1.67
CA THR A 76 -0.09 8.98 -2.95
C THR A 76 -0.68 8.15 -4.09
N LEU A 77 -0.89 6.85 -3.90
CA LEU A 77 -1.57 6.00 -4.88
C LEU A 77 -3.03 6.44 -5.10
N ALA A 78 -3.76 6.75 -4.02
CA ALA A 78 -5.15 7.18 -4.10
C ALA A 78 -5.29 8.50 -4.89
N ARG A 79 -4.40 9.49 -4.67
CA ARG A 79 -4.36 10.74 -5.45
C ARG A 79 -4.14 10.48 -6.94
N HIS A 80 -3.22 9.58 -7.29
CA HIS A 80 -3.01 9.18 -8.68
C HIS A 80 -4.29 8.58 -9.30
N VAL A 81 -4.94 7.65 -8.59
CA VAL A 81 -6.20 7.03 -9.07
C VAL A 81 -7.34 8.05 -9.18
N ALA A 82 -7.36 9.08 -8.32
CA ALA A 82 -8.30 10.18 -8.40
C ALA A 82 -7.99 11.18 -9.55
N GLY A 83 -6.88 11.01 -10.26
CA GLY A 83 -6.44 11.88 -11.35
C GLY A 83 -5.67 13.13 -10.90
N ASP A 84 -5.29 13.22 -9.62
CA ASP A 84 -4.41 14.26 -9.10
C ASP A 84 -2.93 13.85 -9.26
N ASP A 85 -2.52 13.72 -10.52
CA ASP A 85 -1.20 13.19 -10.90
C ASP A 85 -0.05 14.07 -10.40
N GLU A 86 -0.25 15.40 -10.31
CA GLU A 86 0.78 16.33 -9.85
C GLU A 86 1.07 16.13 -8.35
N ALA A 87 0.02 16.10 -7.51
CA ALA A 87 0.20 15.86 -6.08
C ALA A 87 0.71 14.43 -5.80
N ALA A 88 0.26 13.45 -6.58
CA ALA A 88 0.77 12.09 -6.49
C ALA A 88 2.25 11.98 -6.86
N LEU A 89 2.69 12.71 -7.90
CA LEU A 89 4.08 12.69 -8.31
C LEU A 89 5.01 13.31 -7.26
N GLN A 90 4.59 14.45 -6.69
CA GLN A 90 5.34 15.11 -5.64
C GLN A 90 5.47 14.20 -4.40
N GLY A 91 4.36 13.61 -3.94
CA GLY A 91 4.37 12.65 -2.82
C GLY A 91 5.23 11.43 -3.10
N ALA A 92 5.18 10.90 -4.33
CA ALA A 92 6.00 9.78 -4.77
C ALA A 92 7.51 10.09 -4.69
N GLN A 93 7.92 11.27 -5.15
CA GLN A 93 9.33 11.69 -5.07
C GLN A 93 9.79 11.85 -3.62
N ASP A 94 9.00 12.54 -2.79
CA ASP A 94 9.33 12.80 -1.39
C ASP A 94 9.45 11.49 -0.60
N LEU A 95 8.56 10.52 -0.83
CA LEU A 95 8.60 9.21 -0.19
C LEU A 95 9.79 8.36 -0.66
N ALA A 96 10.08 8.37 -1.96
CA ALA A 96 11.22 7.63 -2.51
C ALA A 96 12.58 8.16 -1.99
N GLU A 97 12.67 9.46 -1.72
CA GLU A 97 13.87 10.08 -1.15
C GLU A 97 14.02 9.78 0.35
N ASN A 98 12.94 9.95 1.12
CA ASN A 98 13.00 9.90 2.58
C ASN A 98 12.82 8.50 3.17
N TYR A 99 12.07 7.62 2.50
CA TYR A 99 11.74 6.27 2.99
C TYR A 99 12.01 5.17 1.94
N PRO A 100 13.20 5.15 1.30
CA PRO A 100 13.49 4.24 0.20
C PRO A 100 13.49 2.75 0.57
N ASP A 101 13.60 2.42 1.85
CA ASP A 101 13.71 1.05 2.37
C ASP A 101 12.37 0.53 2.94
N ASN A 102 11.31 1.35 2.95
CA ASN A 102 9.97 0.91 3.35
C ASN A 102 9.32 0.12 2.21
N ALA A 103 8.92 -1.13 2.47
CA ALA A 103 8.39 -2.03 1.44
C ALA A 103 7.10 -1.51 0.78
N VAL A 104 6.19 -0.93 1.57
CA VAL A 104 4.93 -0.38 1.08
C VAL A 104 5.19 0.84 0.21
N VAL A 105 6.10 1.72 0.63
CA VAL A 105 6.59 2.83 -0.19
C VAL A 105 7.13 2.31 -1.52
N GLN A 106 8.04 1.34 -1.50
CA GLN A 106 8.65 0.82 -2.73
C GLN A 106 7.61 0.34 -3.75
N ILE A 107 6.58 -0.36 -3.29
CA ILE A 107 5.55 -0.95 -4.15
C ILE A 107 4.57 0.11 -4.64
N LEU A 108 4.00 0.92 -3.74
CA LEU A 108 2.97 1.88 -4.11
C LEU A 108 3.55 3.07 -4.89
N VAL A 109 4.70 3.59 -4.46
CA VAL A 109 5.40 4.66 -5.18
C VAL A 109 5.98 4.15 -6.50
N GLY A 110 6.54 2.93 -6.52
CA GLY A 110 6.97 2.29 -7.76
C GLY A 110 5.82 2.15 -8.77
N THR A 111 4.61 1.83 -8.29
CA THR A 111 3.40 1.77 -9.11
C THR A 111 3.03 3.14 -9.69
N VAL A 112 3.05 4.20 -8.87
CA VAL A 112 2.77 5.57 -9.32
C VAL A 112 3.82 6.04 -10.34
N PHE A 113 5.11 5.83 -10.08
CA PHE A 113 6.16 6.15 -11.05
C PHE A 113 5.96 5.43 -12.38
N GLN A 114 5.67 4.13 -12.35
CA GLN A 114 5.42 3.36 -13.57
C GLN A 114 4.18 3.86 -14.33
N ALA A 115 3.10 4.17 -13.62
CA ALA A 115 1.86 4.67 -14.23
C ALA A 115 2.05 6.05 -14.89
N GLN A 116 2.95 6.87 -14.35
CA GLN A 116 3.33 8.16 -14.92
C GLN A 116 4.50 8.09 -15.92
N GLY A 117 4.91 6.89 -16.34
CA GLY A 117 5.96 6.68 -17.37
C GLY A 117 7.40 6.85 -16.87
N ARG A 118 7.62 6.95 -15.55
CA ARG A 118 8.94 7.08 -14.90
C ARG A 118 9.53 5.71 -14.56
N SER A 119 9.62 4.83 -15.56
CA SER A 119 10.01 3.43 -15.35
C SER A 119 11.40 3.24 -14.74
N GLU A 120 12.36 4.12 -15.04
CA GLU A 120 13.71 4.01 -14.46
C GLU A 120 13.69 4.23 -12.94
N GLU A 121 12.90 5.19 -12.46
CA GLU A 121 12.75 5.49 -11.03
C GLU A 121 11.95 4.41 -10.31
N ALA A 122 10.90 3.89 -10.95
CA ALA A 122 10.16 2.74 -10.45
C ALA A 122 11.09 1.53 -10.25
N LEU A 123 11.89 1.18 -11.27
CA LEU A 123 12.84 0.06 -11.18
C LEU A 123 13.92 0.29 -10.12
N ALA A 124 14.47 1.51 -10.04
CA ALA A 124 15.48 1.85 -9.04
C ALA A 124 14.96 1.72 -7.61
N LEU A 125 13.70 2.10 -7.37
CA LEU A 125 13.06 1.97 -6.07
C LEU A 125 12.71 0.50 -5.75
N LEU A 126 12.07 -0.21 -6.68
CA LEU A 126 11.66 -1.61 -6.52
C LEU A 126 12.86 -2.57 -6.37
N ALA A 127 14.02 -2.24 -6.95
CA ALA A 127 15.23 -3.04 -6.79
C ALA A 127 15.74 -3.14 -5.33
N LYS A 128 15.25 -2.26 -4.44
CA LYS A 128 15.57 -2.27 -3.01
C LYS A 128 14.65 -3.19 -2.20
N HIS A 129 13.61 -3.73 -2.81
CA HIS A 129 12.61 -4.54 -2.14
C HIS A 129 13.16 -5.91 -1.70
N GLN A 130 13.09 -6.20 -0.40
CA GLN A 130 13.64 -7.42 0.20
C GLN A 130 12.76 -7.91 1.35
N GLY A 131 12.50 -9.23 1.39
CA GLY A 131 12.01 -9.91 2.58
C GLY A 131 10.60 -9.53 3.05
N SER A 132 9.71 -9.15 2.13
CA SER A 132 8.29 -8.89 2.41
C SER A 132 7.39 -9.93 1.75
N LEU A 133 6.14 -10.06 2.23
CA LEU A 133 5.08 -10.85 1.59
C LEU A 133 4.46 -10.16 0.38
N GLU A 134 4.71 -8.85 0.25
CA GLU A 134 4.44 -8.09 -0.98
C GLU A 134 5.64 -8.13 -1.92
#